data_AF-U2PY86-F1
#
_entry.id   AF-U2PY86-F1
#
_cell.length_a   1.000
_cell.length_b   1.000
_cell.length_c   1.000
_cell.angle_alpha   90.00
_cell.angle_beta   90.00
_cell.angle_gamma   90.00
#
_symmetry.space_group_name_H-M   'P 1'
#
loop_
_entity.id
_entity.type
_entity.pdbx_description
1 polymer ?
#
loop_
_entity_poly.entity_id
_entity_poly.type
_entity_poly.pdbx_seq_one_letter_code
_entity_poly.pdbx_strand_id
1 'polypeptide(L)'
;MKKYRRLKIISISSLFIITLYIVISRYVNQGLFKDKVMDKYLDSDITKIKISRLSDYSEVVIKDRDRISKILATLSNLKIKKYKDKMEKSYDGYDLAIYEDNEIKIGLTIYDNEYITFIDLFGGRSGTFKITDNKNELDLSEFYK
;
A
#
# COMPACT_ATOMS: atom_id res chain seq x y z
N MET A 1 10.66 -48.39 -21.38
CA MET A 1 10.16 -47.87 -20.07
C MET A 1 11.05 -46.78 -19.42
N LYS A 2 12.39 -46.88 -19.39
CA LYS A 2 13.26 -45.87 -18.73
C LYS A 2 13.15 -44.43 -19.30
N LYS A 3 12.99 -44.27 -20.62
CA LYS A 3 12.84 -42.94 -21.28
C LYS A 3 11.56 -42.20 -20.83
N TYR A 4 10.44 -42.91 -20.71
CA TYR A 4 9.19 -42.37 -20.17
C TYR A 4 9.30 -41.97 -18.70
N ARG A 5 10.05 -42.73 -17.88
CA ARG A 5 10.33 -42.35 -16.48
C ARG A 5 11.16 -41.06 -16.39
N ARG A 6 12.19 -40.90 -17.24
CA ARG A 6 12.99 -39.67 -17.28
C ARG A 6 12.19 -38.45 -17.74
N LEU A 7 11.35 -38.59 -18.77
CA LEU A 7 10.45 -37.53 -19.23
C LEU A 7 9.46 -37.12 -18.15
N LYS A 8 8.85 -38.08 -17.42
CA LYS A 8 7.97 -37.78 -16.29
C LYS A 8 8.69 -36.99 -15.18
N ILE A 9 9.92 -37.36 -14.84
CA ILE A 9 10.73 -36.64 -13.83
C ILE A 9 11.00 -35.20 -14.29
N ILE A 10 11.41 -35.00 -15.55
CA ILE A 10 11.66 -33.67 -16.10
C ILE A 10 10.39 -32.82 -16.08
N SER A 11 9.25 -33.38 -16.48
CA SER A 11 7.95 -32.67 -16.45
C SER A 11 7.55 -32.27 -15.04
N ILE A 12 7.71 -33.15 -14.04
CA ILE A 12 7.40 -32.85 -12.64
C ILE A 12 8.32 -31.74 -12.09
N SER A 13 9.63 -31.83 -12.35
CA SER A 13 10.59 -30.80 -11.91
C SER A 13 10.29 -29.44 -12.54
N SER A 14 9.94 -29.40 -13.83
CA SER A 14 9.54 -28.16 -14.51
C SER A 14 8.28 -27.55 -13.89
N LEU A 15 7.26 -28.37 -13.62
CA LEU A 15 6.03 -27.94 -12.95
C LEU A 15 6.30 -27.38 -11.55
N PHE A 16 7.21 -28.00 -10.80
CA PHE A 16 7.62 -27.51 -9.48
C PHE A 16 8.25 -26.12 -9.55
N ILE A 17 9.17 -25.89 -10.50
CA ILE A 17 9.82 -24.58 -10.71
C ILE A 17 8.79 -23.51 -11.08
N ILE A 18 7.86 -23.81 -11.99
CA ILE A 18 6.78 -22.88 -12.39
C ILE A 18 5.90 -22.54 -11.19
N THR A 19 5.52 -23.54 -10.40
CA THR A 19 4.68 -23.35 -9.21
C THR A 19 5.40 -22.47 -8.18
N LEU A 20 6.68 -22.76 -7.91
CA LEU A 20 7.50 -21.98 -6.99
C LEU A 20 7.63 -20.53 -7.46
N TYR A 21 7.85 -20.31 -8.75
CA TYR A 21 7.89 -18.97 -9.35
C TYR A 21 6.59 -18.20 -9.15
N ILE A 22 5.43 -18.83 -9.39
CA ILE A 22 4.12 -18.19 -9.21
C ILE A 22 3.90 -17.81 -7.74
N VAL A 23 4.26 -18.69 -6.79
CA VAL A 23 4.12 -18.43 -5.35
C VAL A 23 4.99 -17.24 -4.92
N ILE A 24 6.28 -17.24 -5.32
CA ILE A 24 7.21 -16.14 -5.01
C ILE A 24 6.71 -14.83 -5.64
N SER A 25 6.32 -14.85 -6.91
CA SER A 25 5.83 -13.66 -7.61
C SER A 25 4.59 -13.07 -6.94
N ARG A 26 3.65 -13.91 -6.48
CA ARG A 26 2.50 -13.45 -5.70
C ARG A 26 2.96 -12.81 -4.39
N TYR A 27 3.81 -13.47 -3.61
CA TYR A 27 4.29 -12.96 -2.33
C TYR A 27 5.06 -11.63 -2.44
N VAL A 28 5.89 -11.48 -3.47
CA VAL A 28 6.63 -10.24 -3.71
C VAL A 28 5.68 -9.10 -4.07
N ASN A 29 4.66 -9.38 -4.89
CA ASN A 29 3.78 -8.35 -5.43
C ASN A 29 2.55 -8.06 -4.56
N GLN A 30 2.27 -8.82 -3.51
CA GLN A 30 1.13 -8.58 -2.62
C GLN A 30 1.54 -8.65 -1.14
N GLY A 31 0.72 -8.13 -0.23
CA GLY A 31 0.99 -8.18 1.22
C GLY A 31 0.22 -7.11 1.98
N LEU A 32 0.59 -6.88 3.24
CA LEU A 32 0.07 -5.76 4.02
C LEU A 32 0.78 -4.47 3.62
N PHE A 33 0.05 -3.35 3.65
CA PHE A 33 0.61 -2.03 3.40
C PHE A 33 1.70 -1.70 4.43
N LYS A 34 1.54 -2.15 5.67
CA LYS A 34 2.56 -2.08 6.71
C LYS A 34 3.92 -2.60 6.24
N ASP A 35 3.99 -3.87 5.83
CA ASP A 35 5.23 -4.54 5.45
C ASP A 35 5.87 -3.93 4.18
N LYS A 36 5.04 -3.40 3.28
CA LYS A 36 5.50 -2.91 1.97
C LYS A 36 5.96 -1.45 2.02
N VAL A 37 5.36 -0.63 2.88
CA VAL A 37 5.58 0.81 2.97
C VAL A 37 5.92 1.23 4.39
N MET A 38 5.00 1.13 5.35
CA MET A 38 5.16 1.76 6.66
C MET A 38 6.45 1.33 7.38
N ASP A 39 6.70 0.02 7.51
CA ASP A 39 7.88 -0.51 8.21
C ASP A 39 9.23 -0.18 7.54
N LYS A 40 9.22 0.40 6.33
CA LYS A 40 10.44 0.78 5.59
C LYS A 40 10.74 2.26 5.60
N TYR A 41 9.73 3.08 5.88
CA TYR A 41 9.79 4.54 5.71
C TYR A 41 9.35 5.29 6.96
N LEU A 42 8.79 4.60 7.94
CA LEU A 42 8.40 5.14 9.23
C LEU A 42 9.20 4.40 10.31
N ASP A 43 10.04 5.13 11.02
CA ASP A 43 10.99 4.59 12.00
C ASP A 43 10.70 5.10 13.42
N SER A 44 9.74 6.01 13.57
CA SER A 44 9.46 6.68 14.85
C SER A 44 7.97 6.97 15.04
N ASP A 45 7.65 7.62 16.16
CA ASP A 45 6.28 7.96 16.50
C ASP A 45 5.73 9.05 15.57
N ILE A 46 4.57 8.76 14.97
CA ILE A 46 3.89 9.72 14.11
C ILE A 46 3.29 10.85 14.96
N THR A 47 3.72 12.07 14.69
CA THR A 47 3.35 13.27 15.46
C THR A 47 2.13 13.99 14.90
N LYS A 48 1.90 13.85 13.58
CA LYS A 48 0.86 14.58 12.87
C LYS A 48 0.52 13.89 11.55
N ILE A 49 -0.76 13.91 11.19
CA ILE A 49 -1.22 13.54 9.85
C ILE A 49 -1.99 14.74 9.30
N LYS A 50 -1.61 15.20 8.11
CA LYS A 50 -2.38 16.19 7.36
C LYS A 50 -3.14 15.46 6.27
N ILE A 51 -4.42 15.73 6.14
CA ILE A 51 -5.29 15.17 5.10
C ILE A 51 -5.75 16.33 4.24
N SER A 52 -5.65 16.18 2.92
CA SER A 52 -6.13 17.14 1.93
C SER A 52 -7.11 16.43 0.99
N ARG A 53 -8.33 16.93 0.84
CA ARG A 53 -9.31 16.37 -0.09
C ARG A 53 -9.01 16.86 -1.50
N LEU A 54 -8.90 15.97 -2.47
CA LEU A 54 -8.48 16.32 -3.84
C LEU A 54 -9.53 17.16 -4.60
N SER A 55 -10.82 17.01 -4.26
CA SER A 55 -11.90 17.66 -4.98
C SER A 55 -11.98 19.18 -4.76
N ASP A 56 -11.65 19.64 -3.56
CA ASP A 56 -11.79 21.05 -3.14
C ASP A 56 -10.54 21.60 -2.44
N TYR A 57 -9.49 20.80 -2.29
CA TYR A 57 -8.25 21.11 -1.57
C TYR A 57 -8.46 21.51 -0.12
N SER A 58 -9.60 21.15 0.48
CA SER A 58 -9.82 21.35 1.91
C SER A 58 -8.85 20.50 2.72
N GLU A 59 -8.35 21.07 3.82
CA GLU A 59 -7.29 20.44 4.61
C GLU A 59 -7.69 20.28 6.08
N VAL A 60 -7.34 19.14 6.65
CA VAL A 60 -7.50 18.83 8.07
C VAL A 60 -6.17 18.38 8.64
N VAL A 61 -5.80 18.91 9.80
CA VAL A 61 -4.57 18.54 10.50
C VAL A 61 -4.94 17.79 11.77
N ILE A 62 -4.49 16.54 11.86
CA ILE A 62 -4.72 15.64 12.99
C ILE A 62 -3.43 15.55 13.81
N LYS A 63 -3.52 15.95 15.08
CA LYS A 63 -2.44 15.81 16.08
C LYS A 63 -2.84 14.93 17.27
N ASP A 64 -4.11 14.53 17.31
CA ASP A 64 -4.64 13.66 18.36
C ASP A 64 -4.08 12.23 18.18
N ARG A 65 -3.45 11.70 19.22
CA ARG A 65 -2.75 10.42 19.16
C ARG A 65 -3.67 9.24 18.88
N ASP A 66 -4.88 9.25 19.45
CA ASP A 66 -5.83 8.15 19.27
C ASP A 66 -6.36 8.12 17.84
N ARG A 67 -6.67 9.29 17.26
CA ARG A 67 -7.04 9.41 15.84
C ARG A 67 -5.91 9.01 14.91
N ILE A 68 -4.67 9.45 15.17
CA ILE A 68 -3.49 9.04 14.42
C ILE A 68 -3.34 7.52 14.46
N SER A 69 -3.41 6.92 15.65
CA SER A 69 -3.28 5.48 15.84
C SER A 69 -4.35 4.70 15.06
N LYS A 70 -5.60 5.17 15.06
CA LYS A 70 -6.68 4.55 14.27
C LYS A 70 -6.39 4.59 12.76
N ILE A 71 -5.99 5.74 12.21
CA ILE A 71 -5.65 5.86 10.79
C ILE A 71 -4.51 4.92 10.43
N LEU A 72 -3.44 4.91 11.23
CA LEU A 72 -2.27 4.07 11.00
C LEU A 72 -2.61 2.58 11.14
N ALA A 73 -3.48 2.19 12.06
CA ALA A 73 -3.95 0.82 12.22
C ALA A 73 -4.76 0.36 11.01
N THR A 74 -5.68 1.21 10.51
CA THR A 74 -6.43 0.92 9.29
C THR A 74 -5.49 0.75 8.09
N LEU A 75 -4.58 1.72 7.89
CA LEU A 75 -3.57 1.65 6.82
C LEU A 75 -2.70 0.40 6.95
N SER A 76 -2.20 0.09 8.14
CA SER A 76 -1.34 -1.07 8.37
C SER A 76 -1.98 -2.39 7.95
N ASN A 77 -3.29 -2.52 8.18
CA ASN A 77 -4.06 -3.73 7.91
C ASN A 77 -4.57 -3.82 6.46
N LEU A 78 -4.33 -2.83 5.60
CA LEU A 78 -4.72 -2.89 4.20
C LEU A 78 -3.93 -3.97 3.46
N LYS A 79 -4.64 -4.91 2.82
CA LYS A 79 -4.02 -5.84 1.88
C LYS A 79 -3.91 -5.20 0.51
N ILE A 80 -2.69 -5.14 0.02
CA ILE A 80 -2.36 -4.45 -1.21
C ILE A 80 -1.63 -5.37 -2.20
N LYS A 81 -1.75 -5.04 -3.48
CA LYS A 81 -0.99 -5.65 -4.57
C LYS A 81 -0.39 -4.57 -5.45
N LYS A 82 0.89 -4.72 -5.81
CA LYS A 82 1.61 -3.80 -6.70
C LYS A 82 0.85 -3.62 -8.00
N TYR A 83 0.58 -2.37 -8.33
CA TYR A 83 -0.05 -1.95 -9.57
C TYR A 83 1.02 -1.31 -10.45
N LYS A 84 1.06 -1.68 -11.73
CA LYS A 84 2.09 -1.22 -12.68
C LYS A 84 1.53 -0.32 -13.77
N ASP A 85 0.23 -0.34 -13.97
CA ASP A 85 -0.40 0.45 -15.03
C ASP A 85 -0.52 1.90 -14.58
N LYS A 86 -0.58 2.82 -15.54
CA LYS A 86 -0.88 4.21 -15.23
C LYS A 86 -2.34 4.26 -14.74
N MET A 87 -2.55 4.74 -13.52
CA MET A 87 -3.89 5.12 -13.10
C MET A 87 -4.33 6.35 -13.89
N GLU A 88 -5.59 6.36 -14.31
CA GLU A 88 -6.25 7.61 -14.65
C GLU A 88 -6.36 8.44 -13.37
N LYS A 89 -6.11 9.75 -13.49
CA LYS A 89 -6.24 10.66 -12.36
C LYS A 89 -7.72 10.75 -12.00
N SER A 90 -8.09 10.22 -10.83
CA SER A 90 -9.36 10.53 -10.18
C SER A 90 -9.18 11.78 -9.32
N TYR A 91 -10.15 12.70 -9.38
CA TYR A 91 -10.23 13.84 -8.47
C TYR A 91 -10.99 13.50 -7.18
N ASP A 92 -11.58 12.31 -7.11
CA ASP A 92 -12.26 11.78 -5.94
C ASP A 92 -11.26 10.96 -5.11
N GLY A 93 -10.61 11.66 -4.18
CA GLY A 93 -9.58 11.06 -3.33
C GLY A 93 -9.04 11.99 -2.26
N TYR A 94 -8.08 11.48 -1.51
CA TYR A 94 -7.45 12.17 -0.40
C TYR A 94 -5.93 12.03 -0.48
N ASP A 95 -5.24 13.14 -0.29
CA ASP A 95 -3.81 13.17 -0.01
C ASP A 95 -3.59 13.16 1.51
N LEU A 96 -2.65 12.34 1.98
CA LEU A 96 -2.22 12.29 3.36
C LEU A 96 -0.73 12.57 3.41
N ALA A 97 -0.31 13.53 4.23
CA ALA A 97 1.07 13.73 4.61
C ALA A 97 1.27 13.26 6.05
N ILE A 98 2.13 12.26 6.23
CA ILE A 98 2.43 11.65 7.54
C ILE A 98 3.75 12.22 8.05
N TYR A 99 3.71 12.76 9.26
CA TYR A 99 4.83 13.48 9.85
C TYR A 99 5.45 12.74 11.04
N GLU A 100 6.78 12.64 11.01
CA GLU A 100 7.62 12.26 12.15
C GLU A 100 8.44 13.49 12.54
N ASP A 101 8.48 13.82 13.83
CA ASP A 101 9.22 14.99 14.34
C ASP A 101 8.98 16.30 13.57
N ASN A 102 7.73 16.53 13.12
CA ASN A 102 7.29 17.64 12.29
C ASN A 102 7.83 17.69 10.84
N GLU A 103 8.54 16.67 10.39
CA GLU A 103 8.94 16.49 8.99
C GLU A 103 8.01 15.50 8.28
N ILE A 104 7.67 15.76 7.01
CA ILE A 104 6.87 14.80 6.24
C ILE A 104 7.77 13.65 5.80
N LYS A 105 7.52 12.43 6.28
CA LYS A 105 8.27 11.24 5.86
C LYS A 105 7.67 10.59 4.62
N ILE A 106 6.34 10.41 4.64
CA ILE A 106 5.61 9.81 3.52
C ILE A 106 4.40 10.65 3.13
N GLY A 107 4.23 10.81 1.82
CA GLY A 107 2.99 11.27 1.20
C GLY A 107 2.22 10.06 0.67
N LEU A 108 0.92 10.01 0.92
CA LEU A 108 0.01 9.00 0.40
C LEU A 108 -1.10 9.67 -0.40
N THR A 109 -1.53 9.07 -1.49
CA THR A 109 -2.76 9.45 -2.19
C THR A 109 -3.66 8.24 -2.29
N ILE A 110 -4.89 8.35 -1.80
CA ILE A 110 -5.89 7.29 -1.82
C ILE A 110 -6.98 7.69 -2.81
N TYR A 111 -7.19 6.82 -3.80
CA TYR A 111 -8.17 7.01 -4.88
C TYR A 111 -9.32 6.03 -4.69
N ASP A 112 -10.53 6.55 -4.48
CA ASP A 112 -11.79 5.79 -4.43
C ASP A 112 -11.76 4.54 -3.52
N ASN A 113 -10.93 4.53 -2.47
CA ASN A 113 -10.64 3.36 -1.63
C ASN A 113 -10.18 2.10 -2.39
N GLU A 114 -9.84 2.21 -3.67
CA GLU A 114 -9.39 1.09 -4.51
C GLU A 114 -7.88 1.07 -4.69
N TYR A 115 -7.23 2.24 -4.66
CA TYR A 115 -5.80 2.35 -4.91
C TYR A 115 -5.14 3.30 -3.93
N ILE A 116 -3.88 3.00 -3.63
CA ILE A 116 -3.01 3.84 -2.81
C ILE A 116 -1.69 4.05 -3.54
N THR A 117 -1.32 5.31 -3.71
CA THR A 117 0.02 5.70 -4.15
C THR A 117 0.78 6.22 -2.94
N PHE A 118 2.05 5.84 -2.81
CA PHE A 118 2.95 6.42 -1.82
C PHE A 118 4.12 7.12 -2.50
N ILE A 119 4.63 8.15 -1.84
CA ILE A 119 5.84 8.88 -2.19
C ILE A 119 6.65 9.04 -0.91
N ASP A 120 7.86 8.48 -0.90
CA ASP A 120 8.90 8.81 0.06
C ASP A 120 9.53 10.13 -0.38
N LEU A 121 9.33 11.17 0.42
CA LEU A 121 9.75 12.53 0.07
C LEU A 121 11.26 12.74 0.19
N PHE A 122 11.97 11.88 0.92
CA PHE A 122 13.43 11.98 1.09
C PHE A 122 14.19 11.10 0.10
N GLY A 123 13.69 9.89 -0.18
CA GLY A 123 14.32 8.95 -1.10
C GLY A 123 13.85 9.05 -2.55
N GLY A 124 12.81 9.85 -2.83
CA GLY A 124 12.21 9.99 -4.16
C GLY A 124 11.57 8.70 -4.70
N ARG A 125 11.40 7.70 -3.84
CA ARG A 125 10.79 6.42 -4.21
C ARG A 125 9.28 6.56 -4.17
N SER A 126 8.61 6.01 -5.18
CA SER A 126 7.16 5.97 -5.22
C SER A 126 6.67 4.63 -5.74
N GLY A 127 5.40 4.36 -5.50
CA GLY A 127 4.73 3.20 -6.03
C GLY A 127 3.24 3.28 -5.85
N THR A 128 2.53 2.61 -6.73
CA THR A 128 1.07 2.48 -6.68
C THR A 128 0.71 1.04 -6.37
N PHE A 129 -0.27 0.88 -5.50
CA PHE A 129 -0.82 -0.40 -5.13
C PHE A 129 -2.33 -0.38 -5.29
N LYS A 130 -2.89 -1.51 -5.70
CA LYS A 130 -4.32 -1.79 -5.65
C LYS A 130 -4.66 -2.41 -4.29
N ILE A 131 -5.69 -1.90 -3.63
CA ILE A 131 -6.27 -2.49 -2.43
C ILE A 131 -7.07 -3.73 -2.86
N THR A 132 -6.84 -4.84 -2.17
CA THR A 132 -7.35 -6.17 -2.55
C THR A 132 -8.32 -6.77 -1.54
N ASP A 133 -8.54 -6.08 -0.42
CA ASP A 133 -9.45 -6.51 0.64
C ASP A 133 -10.29 -5.31 1.09
N ASN A 134 -11.60 -5.38 0.86
CA ASN A 134 -12.54 -4.29 1.11
C ASN A 134 -13.00 -4.24 2.58
N LYS A 135 -12.44 -5.07 3.46
CA LYS A 135 -12.89 -5.15 4.86
C LYS A 135 -12.40 -3.99 5.74
N ASN A 136 -11.33 -3.31 5.32
CA ASN A 136 -10.72 -2.21 6.07
C ASN A 136 -10.91 -0.93 5.26
N GLU A 137 -12.15 -0.45 5.18
CA GLU A 137 -12.44 0.80 4.50
C GLU A 137 -11.94 1.98 5.35
N LEU A 138 -11.14 2.84 4.74
CA LEU A 138 -10.66 4.07 5.37
C LEU A 138 -11.60 5.20 4.99
N ASP A 139 -12.58 5.50 5.85
CA ASP A 139 -13.48 6.63 5.64
C ASP A 139 -12.79 7.94 6.09
N LEU A 140 -12.15 8.63 5.14
CA LEU A 140 -11.52 9.94 5.40
C LEU A 140 -12.51 11.10 5.32
N SER A 141 -13.74 10.86 4.86
CA SER A 141 -14.76 11.92 4.78
C SER A 141 -15.20 12.41 6.16
N GLU A 142 -15.06 11.56 7.19
CA GLU A 142 -15.45 11.88 8.56
C GLU A 142 -14.72 13.08 9.17
N PHE A 143 -13.54 13.40 8.64
CA PHE A 143 -12.70 14.50 9.14
C PHE A 143 -13.16 15.88 8.65
N TYR A 144 -14.08 15.93 7.69
CA TYR A 144 -14.53 17.15 7.01
C TYR A 144 -16.00 17.50 7.31
N LYS A 145 -16.52 17.01 8.43
CA LYS A 145 -17.88 17.30 8.90
C LYS A 145 -18.05 18.73 9.38
#